data_AF-A0A293MU67-F1
#
_entry.id   AF-A0A293MU67-F1
#
_cell.length_a   1.000
_cell.length_b   1.000
_cell.length_c   1.000
_cell.angle_alpha   90.00
_cell.angle_beta   90.00
_cell.angle_gamma   90.00
#
_symmetry.space_group_name_H-M   'P 1'
#
loop_
_entity.id
_entity.type
_entity.pdbx_description
1 polymer ?
#
loop_
_entity_poly.entity_id
_entity_poly.type
_entity_poly.pdbx_seq_one_letter_code
_entity_poly.pdbx_strand_id
1 'polypeptide(L)'
;MSDRASSSSTSASSSRSAQLERLRALHMRRNEARQLNHQEVVEEDRKSKLPANWESKQKWAEYKLQEEEKHEEAKKRGEDYTRIRLLNISAEEAERLEKKKKRKNPDMGFSGYEAATVRQYQRLVKQMKPDLESYEAKKEQMGEDFFPTRDTIIHGLHKDTKDGIDRMVDDLEKQIEKRNKYSRRRRFNDDEDIDYINERNMKFNKKLDRFYGKYTAEIKQNLERGTAV
;
A
#
# COMPACT_ATOMS: atom_id res chain seq x y z
N MET A 1 85.05 -12.69 38.28
CA MET A 1 83.95 -13.34 39.01
C MET A 1 82.84 -12.32 39.18
N SER A 2 81.58 -12.79 39.13
CA SER A 2 80.35 -12.19 39.67
C SER A 2 79.97 -10.77 39.21
N ASP A 3 78.95 -10.69 38.33
CA ASP A 3 77.73 -9.88 38.53
C ASP A 3 76.99 -9.67 37.19
N ARG A 4 76.18 -10.66 36.77
CA ARG A 4 75.28 -10.51 35.60
C ARG A 4 73.89 -11.15 35.82
N ALA A 5 73.49 -11.35 37.07
CA ALA A 5 72.26 -12.07 37.40
C ALA A 5 71.06 -11.18 37.75
N SER A 6 71.20 -9.84 37.83
CA SER A 6 70.15 -8.97 38.42
C SER A 6 69.34 -8.12 37.41
N SER A 7 69.79 -7.91 36.16
CA SER A 7 69.12 -6.98 35.22
C SER A 7 68.06 -7.60 34.29
N SER A 8 67.92 -8.93 34.27
CA SER A 8 66.96 -9.61 33.40
C SER A 8 65.55 -9.71 34.00
N SER A 9 65.39 -9.48 35.31
CA SER A 9 64.11 -9.65 36.01
C SER A 9 63.16 -8.45 35.84
N THR A 10 63.69 -7.23 35.76
CA THR A 10 62.92 -5.96 35.63
C THR A 10 62.47 -5.66 34.20
N SER A 11 63.23 -6.06 33.18
CA SER A 11 62.80 -5.94 31.78
C SER A 11 61.68 -6.94 31.44
N ALA A 12 61.76 -8.15 31.99
CA ALA A 12 60.73 -9.18 31.86
C ALA A 12 59.41 -8.78 32.55
N SER A 13 59.45 -8.08 33.70
CA SER A 13 58.24 -7.61 34.39
C SER A 13 57.52 -6.48 33.64
N SER A 14 58.26 -5.52 33.04
CA SER A 14 57.69 -4.46 32.19
C SER A 14 57.10 -4.98 30.87
N SER A 15 57.71 -6.02 30.30
CA SER A 15 57.18 -6.74 29.13
C SER A 15 55.89 -7.49 29.47
N ARG A 16 55.82 -8.08 30.68
CA ARG A 16 54.62 -8.76 31.19
C ARG A 16 53.48 -7.79 31.49
N SER A 17 53.76 -6.61 32.04
CA SER A 17 52.72 -5.59 32.27
C SER A 17 52.17 -5.04 30.95
N ALA A 18 53.02 -4.75 29.97
CA ALA A 18 52.60 -4.34 28.64
C ALA A 18 51.78 -5.42 27.91
N GLN A 19 52.16 -6.70 28.06
CA GLN A 19 51.37 -7.84 27.57
C GLN A 19 49.99 -7.93 28.24
N LEU A 20 49.91 -7.70 29.55
CA LEU A 20 48.65 -7.68 30.30
C LEU A 20 47.75 -6.51 29.89
N GLU A 21 48.31 -5.33 29.64
CA GLU A 21 47.56 -4.17 29.13
C GLU A 21 47.03 -4.41 27.72
N ARG A 22 47.85 -4.98 26.84
CA ARG A 22 47.42 -5.39 25.50
C ARG A 22 46.30 -6.43 25.57
N LEU A 23 46.38 -7.39 26.49
CA LEU A 23 45.35 -8.40 26.72
C LEU A 23 44.06 -7.76 27.25
N ARG A 24 44.14 -6.81 28.18
CA ARG A 24 42.98 -6.02 28.65
C ARG A 24 42.33 -5.24 27.50
N ALA A 25 43.13 -4.56 26.68
CA ALA A 25 42.63 -3.83 25.52
C ALA A 25 41.93 -4.76 24.50
N LEU A 26 42.46 -5.95 24.27
CA LEU A 26 41.82 -6.97 23.45
C LEU A 26 40.50 -7.47 24.06
N HIS A 27 40.44 -7.66 25.38
CA HIS A 27 39.19 -8.00 26.05
C HIS A 27 38.14 -6.89 25.95
N MET A 28 38.53 -5.63 26.12
CA MET A 28 37.64 -4.47 25.96
C MET A 28 37.10 -4.39 24.54
N ARG A 29 37.97 -4.48 23.52
CA ARG A 29 37.53 -4.52 22.11
C ARG A 29 36.61 -5.70 21.80
N ARG A 30 36.88 -6.87 22.39
CA ARG A 30 35.99 -8.04 22.26
C ARG A 30 34.64 -7.79 22.93
N ASN A 31 34.61 -7.07 24.06
CA ASN A 31 33.37 -6.74 24.75
C ASN A 31 32.56 -5.70 23.96
N GLU A 32 33.22 -4.66 23.46
CA GLU A 32 32.64 -3.64 22.57
C GLU A 32 32.05 -4.27 21.31
N ALA A 33 32.81 -5.13 20.63
CA ALA A 33 32.33 -5.86 19.45
C ALA A 33 31.12 -6.75 19.78
N ARG A 34 31.14 -7.45 20.93
CA ARG A 34 29.98 -8.24 21.37
C ARG A 34 28.75 -7.37 21.63
N GLN A 35 28.93 -6.19 22.22
CA GLN A 35 27.84 -5.27 22.54
C GLN A 35 27.25 -4.64 21.27
N LEU A 36 28.09 -4.18 20.34
CA LEU A 36 27.65 -3.64 19.05
C LEU A 36 26.91 -4.69 18.23
N ASN A 37 27.47 -5.90 18.11
CA ASN A 37 26.80 -6.99 17.41
C ASN A 37 25.45 -7.32 18.06
N HIS A 38 25.36 -7.32 19.39
CA HIS A 38 24.08 -7.55 20.07
C HIS A 38 23.07 -6.44 19.80
N GLN A 39 23.50 -5.18 19.82
CA GLN A 39 22.64 -4.03 19.50
C GLN A 39 22.12 -4.11 18.06
N GLU A 40 22.99 -4.41 17.09
CA GLU A 40 22.59 -4.56 15.68
C GLU A 40 21.60 -5.71 15.48
N VAL A 41 21.82 -6.86 16.13
CA VAL A 41 20.88 -8.00 16.07
C VAL A 41 19.52 -7.63 16.67
N VAL A 42 19.49 -6.90 17.79
CA VAL A 42 18.25 -6.42 18.41
C VAL A 42 17.55 -5.40 17.52
N GLU A 43 18.28 -4.50 16.88
CA GLU A 43 17.70 -3.53 15.95
C GLU A 43 17.16 -4.17 14.67
N GLU A 44 17.85 -5.18 14.14
CA GLU A 44 17.40 -5.97 13.00
C GLU A 44 16.11 -6.73 13.34
N ASP A 45 16.06 -7.41 14.49
CA ASP A 45 14.86 -8.08 14.98
C ASP A 45 13.71 -7.08 15.22
N ARG A 46 14.02 -5.89 15.74
CA ARG A 46 13.04 -4.80 15.85
C ARG A 46 12.51 -4.38 14.49
N LYS A 47 13.38 -4.16 13.50
CA LYS A 47 12.99 -3.79 12.12
C LYS A 47 12.17 -4.88 11.45
N SER A 48 12.53 -6.15 11.66
CA SER A 48 11.82 -7.32 11.15
C SER A 48 10.39 -7.43 11.73
N LYS A 49 10.23 -7.12 13.03
CA LYS A 49 8.93 -7.12 13.72
C LYS A 49 8.06 -5.91 13.39
N LEU A 50 8.62 -4.84 12.83
CA LEU A 50 7.86 -3.65 12.47
C LEU A 50 7.01 -3.91 11.22
N PRO A 51 5.77 -3.39 11.16
CA PRO A 51 4.98 -3.40 9.93
C PRO A 51 5.72 -2.69 8.80
N ALA A 52 5.65 -3.21 7.57
CA ALA A 52 6.30 -2.64 6.39
C ALA A 52 5.93 -1.16 6.11
N ASN A 53 4.81 -0.67 6.66
CA ASN A 53 4.34 0.71 6.52
C ASN A 53 4.69 1.63 7.71
N TRP A 54 5.47 1.16 8.69
CA TRP A 54 5.74 1.89 9.93
C TRP A 54 6.45 3.23 9.70
N GLU A 55 7.53 3.25 8.92
CA GLU A 55 8.27 4.49 8.63
C GLU A 55 7.41 5.52 7.89
N SER A 56 6.57 5.05 6.97
CA SER A 56 5.62 5.93 6.27
C SER A 56 4.58 6.51 7.23
N LYS A 57 4.14 5.72 8.21
CA LYS A 57 3.21 6.18 9.26
C LYS A 57 3.86 7.22 10.17
N GLN A 58 5.12 7.02 10.54
CA GLN A 58 5.91 7.98 11.33
C GLN A 58 6.09 9.31 10.58
N LYS A 59 6.55 9.27 9.33
CA LYS A 59 6.67 10.47 8.49
C LYS A 59 5.34 11.20 8.31
N TRP A 60 4.24 10.46 8.17
CA TRP A 60 2.91 11.05 8.07
C TRP A 60 2.48 11.74 9.37
N ALA A 61 2.74 11.12 10.53
CA ALA A 61 2.46 11.71 11.83
C ALA A 61 3.30 12.98 12.08
N GLU A 62 4.59 12.93 11.75
CA GLU A 62 5.50 14.08 11.84
C GLU A 62 5.06 15.22 10.91
N TYR A 63 4.72 14.90 9.65
CA TYR A 63 4.17 15.88 8.72
C TYR A 63 2.89 16.53 9.26
N LYS A 64 2.01 15.75 9.89
CA LYS A 64 0.78 16.26 10.49
C LYS A 64 1.04 17.20 11.66
N LEU A 65 1.98 16.83 12.53
CA LEU A 65 2.42 17.69 13.63
C LEU A 65 2.98 19.02 13.11
N GLN A 66 3.87 18.97 12.10
CA GLN A 66 4.43 20.18 11.49
C GLN A 66 3.35 21.04 10.77
N GLU A 67 2.33 20.42 10.18
CA GLU A 67 1.21 21.14 9.56
C GLU A 67 0.36 21.87 10.62
N GLU A 68 0.12 21.22 11.76
CA GLU A 68 -0.58 21.79 12.91
C GLU A 68 0.22 22.95 13.54
N GLU A 69 1.52 22.79 13.77
CA GLU A 69 2.40 23.84 14.28
C GLU A 69 2.38 25.09 13.39
N LYS A 70 2.56 24.92 12.07
CA LYS A 70 2.52 26.04 11.12
C LYS A 70 1.17 26.73 11.07
N HIS A 71 0.09 25.96 11.25
CA HIS A 71 -1.25 26.51 11.32
C HIS A 71 -1.49 27.30 12.60
N GLU A 72 -0.97 26.84 13.75
CA GLU A 72 -0.98 27.60 15.00
C GLU A 72 -0.13 28.87 14.92
N GLU A 73 1.05 28.82 14.31
CA GLU A 73 1.89 29.98 14.07
C GLU A 73 1.21 31.02 13.16
N ALA A 74 0.56 30.58 12.08
CA ALA A 74 -0.23 31.44 11.21
C ALA A 74 -1.41 32.09 11.97
N LYS A 75 -2.12 31.30 12.79
CA LYS A 75 -3.18 31.83 13.68
C LYS A 75 -2.66 32.86 14.67
N LYS A 76 -1.50 32.63 15.30
CA LYS A 76 -0.86 33.58 16.23
C LYS A 76 -0.47 34.88 15.53
N ARG A 77 -0.06 34.80 14.25
CA ARG A 77 0.21 35.98 13.39
C ARG A 77 -1.06 36.65 12.85
N GLY A 78 -2.24 36.06 13.03
CA GLY A 78 -3.50 36.56 12.47
C GLY A 78 -3.67 36.32 10.98
N GLU A 79 -2.89 35.41 10.39
CA GLU A 79 -2.92 35.09 8.95
C GLU A 79 -3.66 33.77 8.69
N ASP A 80 -4.30 33.66 7.52
CA ASP A 80 -4.92 32.41 7.09
C ASP A 80 -3.88 31.47 6.46
N TYR A 81 -3.59 30.37 7.17
CA TYR A 81 -2.65 29.34 6.74
C TYR A 81 -2.97 28.78 5.35
N THR A 82 -4.26 28.64 5.01
CA THR A 82 -4.66 28.08 3.71
C THR A 82 -4.25 28.99 2.56
N ARG A 83 -4.35 30.31 2.75
CA ARG A 83 -3.91 31.32 1.78
C ARG A 83 -2.39 31.34 1.64
N ILE A 84 -1.64 31.31 2.74
CA ILE A 84 -0.17 31.23 2.71
C ILE A 84 0.29 29.97 1.96
N ARG A 85 -0.36 28.83 2.24
CA ARG A 85 -0.06 27.57 1.56
C ARG A 85 -0.29 27.66 0.06
N LEU A 86 -1.40 28.27 -0.37
CA LEU A 86 -1.71 28.44 -1.80
C LEU A 86 -0.72 29.38 -2.51
N LEU A 87 -0.23 30.43 -1.84
CA LEU A 87 0.79 31.33 -2.39
C LEU A 87 2.13 30.62 -2.66
N ASN A 88 2.47 29.60 -1.86
CA ASN A 88 3.69 28.83 -2.01
C ASN A 88 3.61 27.72 -3.07
N ILE A 89 2.43 27.44 -3.64
CA ILE A 89 2.25 26.42 -4.67
C ILE A 89 2.59 27.01 -6.03
N SER A 90 3.50 26.38 -6.78
CA SER A 90 3.86 26.83 -8.13
C SER A 90 2.74 26.55 -9.14
N ALA A 91 2.71 27.29 -10.26
CA ALA A 91 1.71 27.09 -11.31
C ALA A 91 1.71 25.65 -11.87
N GLU A 92 2.90 25.05 -12.06
CA GLU A 92 3.04 23.66 -12.51
C GLU A 92 2.50 22.66 -11.48
N GLU A 93 2.73 22.90 -10.20
CA GLU A 93 2.20 22.05 -9.13
C GLU A 93 0.69 22.17 -9.03
N ALA A 94 0.14 23.38 -9.16
CA ALA A 94 -1.29 23.63 -9.22
C ALA A 94 -1.95 22.87 -10.39
N GLU A 95 -1.37 22.94 -11.60
CA GLU A 95 -1.87 22.22 -12.78
C GLU A 95 -1.82 20.70 -12.59
N ARG A 96 -0.73 20.19 -12.00
CA ARG A 96 -0.59 18.76 -11.67
C ARG A 96 -1.64 18.31 -10.65
N LEU A 97 -1.91 19.12 -9.62
CA LEU A 97 -2.95 18.85 -8.62
C LEU A 97 -4.34 18.88 -9.25
N GLU A 98 -4.60 19.80 -10.17
CA GLU A 98 -5.86 19.89 -10.91
C GLU A 98 -6.06 18.65 -11.82
N LYS A 99 -5.04 18.23 -12.56
CA LYS A 99 -5.06 16.99 -13.36
C LYS A 99 -5.34 15.75 -12.51
N LYS A 100 -4.76 15.68 -11.31
CA LYS A 100 -5.06 14.60 -10.34
C LYS A 100 -6.52 14.63 -9.87
N LYS A 101 -7.09 15.81 -9.63
CA LYS A 101 -8.52 15.97 -9.27
C LYS A 101 -9.45 15.53 -10.42
N LYS A 102 -9.13 15.86 -11.67
CA LYS A 102 -9.91 15.51 -12.87
C LYS A 102 -9.96 14.00 -13.17
N ARG A 103 -9.01 13.22 -12.65
CA ARG A 103 -8.91 11.76 -12.88
C ARG A 103 -9.84 10.90 -11.99
N LYS A 104 -10.73 11.49 -11.21
CA LYS A 104 -11.66 10.74 -10.35
C LYS A 104 -12.82 10.20 -11.18
N ASN A 105 -12.92 8.87 -11.26
CA ASN A 105 -14.11 8.18 -11.78
C ASN A 105 -14.79 7.45 -10.60
N PRO A 106 -15.59 8.14 -9.77
CA PRO A 106 -16.30 7.52 -8.65
C PRO A 106 -17.30 6.48 -9.16
N ASP A 107 -17.59 5.47 -8.34
CA ASP A 107 -18.68 4.52 -8.60
C ASP A 107 -19.99 5.16 -8.13
N MET A 108 -20.92 5.38 -9.06
CA MET A 108 -22.21 6.03 -8.77
C MET A 108 -23.26 5.02 -8.28
N GLY A 109 -22.88 3.74 -8.14
CA GLY A 109 -23.78 2.66 -7.78
C GLY A 109 -24.27 1.87 -9.00
N PHE A 110 -24.92 0.75 -8.72
CA PHE A 110 -25.44 -0.14 -9.76
C PHE A 110 -26.74 0.42 -10.35
N SER A 111 -26.71 0.86 -11.60
CA SER A 111 -27.89 1.29 -12.36
C SER A 111 -28.47 0.19 -13.24
N GLY A 112 -27.61 -0.58 -13.91
CA GLY A 112 -27.99 -1.69 -14.78
C GLY A 112 -26.76 -2.45 -15.27
N TYR A 113 -26.99 -3.64 -15.82
CA TYR A 113 -25.90 -4.47 -16.31
C TYR A 113 -25.15 -3.83 -17.49
N GLU A 114 -25.85 -3.13 -18.39
CA GLU A 114 -25.24 -2.43 -19.52
C GLU A 114 -24.28 -1.31 -19.09
N ALA A 115 -24.68 -0.48 -18.14
CA ALA A 115 -23.80 0.58 -17.63
C ALA A 115 -22.55 0.00 -16.95
N ALA A 116 -22.71 -1.11 -16.22
CA ALA A 116 -21.60 -1.81 -15.57
C ALA A 116 -20.65 -2.45 -16.60
N THR A 117 -21.17 -3.06 -17.66
CA THR A 117 -20.36 -3.66 -18.74
C THR A 117 -19.62 -2.59 -19.53
N VAL A 118 -20.27 -1.47 -19.87
CA VAL A 118 -19.62 -0.34 -20.55
C VAL A 118 -18.49 0.23 -19.70
N ARG A 119 -18.70 0.42 -18.40
CA ARG A 119 -17.67 0.90 -17.48
C ARG A 119 -16.49 -0.08 -17.38
N GLN A 120 -16.77 -1.39 -17.31
CA GLN A 120 -15.73 -2.42 -17.35
C GLN A 120 -14.95 -2.36 -18.66
N TYR A 121 -15.65 -2.31 -19.79
CA TYR A 121 -15.05 -2.27 -21.13
C TYR A 121 -14.14 -1.06 -21.30
N GLN A 122 -14.60 0.15 -21.00
CA GLN A 122 -13.79 1.37 -21.05
C GLN A 122 -12.53 1.26 -20.20
N ARG A 123 -12.64 0.64 -19.01
CA ARG A 123 -11.47 0.38 -18.16
C ARG A 123 -10.49 -0.59 -18.82
N LEU A 124 -10.97 -1.69 -19.40
CA LEU A 124 -10.12 -2.68 -20.08
C LEU A 124 -9.43 -2.08 -21.30
N VAL A 125 -10.16 -1.37 -22.16
CA VAL A 125 -9.62 -0.66 -23.33
C VAL A 125 -8.51 0.31 -22.93
N LYS A 126 -8.70 1.06 -21.83
CA LYS A 126 -7.68 1.97 -21.31
C LYS A 126 -6.44 1.25 -20.76
N GLN A 127 -6.59 0.00 -20.30
CA GLN A 127 -5.49 -0.80 -19.78
C GLN A 127 -4.71 -1.52 -20.89
N MET A 128 -5.36 -1.80 -22.02
CA MET A 128 -4.70 -2.42 -23.17
C MET A 128 -3.65 -1.49 -23.76
N LYS A 129 -2.43 -2.02 -23.95
CA LYS A 129 -1.34 -1.33 -24.63
C LYS A 129 -1.07 -2.07 -25.94
N PRO A 130 -1.44 -1.51 -27.10
CA PRO A 130 -1.15 -2.13 -28.37
C PRO A 130 0.36 -2.11 -28.62
N ASP A 131 0.85 -3.18 -29.22
CA ASP A 131 2.20 -3.27 -29.73
C ASP A 131 2.20 -2.80 -31.20
N LEU A 132 2.88 -1.67 -31.44
CA LEU A 132 2.85 -1.00 -32.74
C LEU A 132 3.71 -1.71 -33.77
N GLU A 133 4.81 -2.34 -33.36
CA GLU A 133 5.72 -3.05 -34.29
C GLU A 133 5.02 -4.27 -34.89
N SER A 134 4.37 -5.10 -34.05
CA SER A 134 3.60 -6.25 -34.56
C SER A 134 2.37 -5.83 -35.35
N TYR A 135 1.83 -4.64 -35.09
CA TYR A 135 0.75 -4.07 -35.90
C TYR A 135 1.25 -3.66 -37.29
N GLU A 136 2.37 -2.96 -37.40
CA GLU A 136 2.98 -2.55 -38.66
C GLU A 136 3.40 -3.75 -39.51
N ALA A 137 4.04 -4.75 -38.90
CA ALA A 137 4.42 -5.98 -39.59
C ALA A 137 3.21 -6.73 -40.16
N LYS A 138 2.10 -6.81 -39.41
CA LYS A 138 0.84 -7.41 -39.90
C LYS A 138 0.20 -6.58 -41.01
N LYS A 139 0.30 -5.25 -40.92
CA LYS A 139 -0.21 -4.34 -41.95
C LYS A 139 0.54 -4.51 -43.27
N GLU A 140 1.86 -4.63 -43.24
CA GLU A 140 2.65 -4.91 -44.44
C GLU A 140 2.35 -6.29 -45.05
N GLN A 141 2.17 -7.32 -44.21
CA GLN A 141 1.84 -8.67 -44.68
C GLN A 141 0.46 -8.77 -45.36
N MET A 142 -0.53 -8.07 -44.82
CA MET A 142 -1.92 -8.14 -45.29
C MET A 142 -2.25 -7.08 -46.35
N GLY A 143 -1.44 -6.03 -46.50
CA GLY A 143 -1.63 -5.00 -47.53
C GLY A 143 -3.00 -4.33 -47.48
N GLU A 144 -3.73 -4.35 -48.60
CA GLU A 144 -5.08 -3.79 -48.71
C GLU A 144 -6.13 -4.57 -47.90
N ASP A 145 -5.94 -5.89 -47.75
CA ASP A 145 -6.82 -6.74 -46.94
C ASP A 145 -6.73 -6.43 -45.44
N PHE A 146 -5.72 -5.67 -45.00
CA PHE A 146 -5.61 -5.25 -43.60
C PHE A 146 -6.78 -4.37 -43.14
N PHE A 147 -7.45 -3.69 -44.06
CA PHE A 147 -8.63 -2.87 -43.78
C PHE A 147 -9.88 -3.53 -44.38
N PRO A 148 -10.39 -4.62 -43.75
CA PRO A 148 -11.51 -5.35 -44.28
C PRO A 148 -12.77 -4.49 -44.33
N THR A 149 -13.49 -4.59 -45.43
CA THR A 149 -14.87 -4.12 -45.57
C THR A 149 -15.83 -5.28 -45.32
N ARG A 150 -17.14 -5.07 -45.45
CA ARG A 150 -18.14 -6.09 -45.16
C ARG A 150 -17.99 -7.36 -46.02
N ASP A 151 -17.43 -7.22 -47.21
CA ASP A 151 -17.40 -8.29 -48.23
C ASP A 151 -16.03 -8.99 -48.34
N THR A 152 -15.01 -8.51 -47.63
CA THR A 152 -13.69 -9.18 -47.55
C THR A 152 -13.72 -10.35 -46.57
N ILE A 153 -13.39 -11.55 -47.06
CA ILE A 153 -13.38 -12.79 -46.27
C ILE A 153 -11.95 -13.07 -45.77
N ILE A 154 -11.68 -12.70 -44.52
CA ILE A 154 -10.37 -12.91 -43.86
C ILE A 154 -10.45 -13.97 -42.73
N HIS A 155 -11.64 -14.54 -42.54
CA HIS A 155 -11.90 -15.46 -41.45
C HIS A 155 -11.19 -16.81 -41.65
N GLY A 156 -10.39 -17.23 -40.67
CA GLY A 156 -9.68 -18.52 -40.66
C GLY A 156 -8.24 -18.49 -41.20
N LEU A 157 -7.77 -17.36 -41.74
CA LEU A 157 -6.40 -17.20 -42.23
C LEU A 157 -5.41 -16.88 -41.10
N HIS A 158 -5.87 -16.23 -40.02
CA HIS A 158 -5.03 -15.86 -38.89
C HIS A 158 -4.90 -17.00 -37.89
N LYS A 159 -3.67 -17.33 -37.51
CA LYS A 159 -3.37 -18.18 -36.36
C LYS A 159 -2.70 -17.32 -35.30
N ASP A 160 -3.30 -17.26 -34.12
CA ASP A 160 -2.75 -16.49 -33.00
C ASP A 160 -1.44 -17.10 -32.52
N THR A 161 -0.47 -16.24 -32.24
CA THR A 161 0.79 -16.62 -31.60
C THR A 161 0.54 -17.05 -30.16
N LYS A 162 1.30 -18.01 -29.64
CA LYS A 162 1.20 -18.48 -28.25
C LYS A 162 1.28 -17.32 -27.24
N ASP A 163 2.24 -16.42 -27.40
CA ASP A 163 2.39 -15.23 -26.56
C ASP A 163 1.18 -14.28 -26.59
N GLY A 164 0.40 -14.28 -27.68
CA GLY A 164 -0.85 -13.53 -27.77
C GLY A 164 -1.96 -14.17 -26.95
N ILE A 165 -2.04 -15.50 -27.01
CA ILE A 165 -2.98 -16.31 -26.22
C ILE A 165 -2.66 -16.17 -24.73
N ASP A 166 -1.39 -16.27 -24.34
CA ASP A 166 -0.97 -16.18 -22.93
C ASP A 166 -1.33 -14.80 -22.34
N ARG A 167 -1.08 -13.71 -23.08
CA ARG A 167 -1.49 -12.35 -22.67
C ARG A 167 -3.01 -12.24 -22.48
N MET A 168 -3.81 -12.86 -23.36
CA MET A 168 -5.26 -12.88 -23.23
C MET A 168 -5.70 -13.66 -21.98
N VAL A 169 -5.09 -14.81 -21.71
CA VAL A 169 -5.39 -15.64 -20.54
C VAL A 169 -5.08 -14.87 -19.26
N ASP A 170 -3.90 -14.26 -19.16
CA ASP A 170 -3.52 -13.42 -18.02
C ASP A 170 -4.54 -12.30 -17.76
N ASP A 171 -5.02 -11.65 -18.83
CA ASP A 171 -6.01 -10.58 -18.70
C ASP A 171 -7.40 -11.08 -18.30
N LEU A 172 -7.78 -12.30 -18.69
CA LEU A 172 -9.00 -12.96 -18.22
C LEU A 172 -8.89 -13.33 -16.74
N GLU A 173 -7.76 -13.86 -16.29
CA GLU A 173 -7.52 -14.19 -14.88
C GLU A 173 -7.60 -12.93 -14.01
N LYS A 174 -6.95 -11.83 -14.42
CA LYS A 174 -7.06 -10.53 -13.74
C LYS A 174 -8.51 -10.03 -13.68
N GLN A 175 -9.31 -10.28 -14.71
CA GLN A 175 -10.74 -9.92 -14.72
C GLN A 175 -11.53 -10.76 -13.72
N ILE A 176 -11.29 -12.08 -13.67
CA ILE A 176 -11.92 -13.00 -12.71
C ILE A 176 -11.57 -12.60 -11.28
N GLU A 177 -10.30 -12.31 -11.00
CA GLU A 177 -9.88 -11.84 -9.68
C GLU A 177 -10.59 -10.54 -9.26
N LYS A 178 -10.70 -9.57 -10.17
CA LYS A 178 -11.43 -8.32 -9.89
C LYS A 178 -12.90 -8.59 -9.62
N ARG A 179 -13.53 -9.51 -10.36
CA ARG A 179 -14.93 -9.91 -10.14
C ARG A 179 -15.10 -10.56 -8.77
N ASN A 180 -14.19 -11.43 -8.36
CA ASN A 180 -14.22 -12.08 -7.04
C ASN A 180 -14.11 -11.06 -5.89
N LYS A 181 -13.39 -9.96 -6.11
CA LYS A 181 -13.21 -8.87 -5.14
C LYS A 181 -14.34 -7.82 -5.16
N TYR A 182 -15.40 -8.01 -5.96
CA TYR A 182 -16.53 -7.07 -6.08
C TYR A 182 -17.32 -6.94 -4.77
N SER A 183 -17.62 -8.08 -4.12
CA SER A 183 -18.24 -8.11 -2.80
C SER A 183 -17.16 -8.29 -1.73
N ARG A 184 -16.85 -7.21 -1.00
CA ARG A 184 -15.87 -7.25 0.09
C ARG A 184 -16.56 -7.62 1.39
N ARG A 185 -15.99 -8.60 2.11
CA ARG A 185 -16.45 -8.94 3.47
C ARG A 185 -16.18 -7.75 4.39
N ARG A 186 -17.21 -7.29 5.10
CA ARG A 186 -17.05 -6.33 6.20
C ARG A 186 -16.44 -7.07 7.39
N ARG A 187 -15.54 -6.41 8.13
CA ARG A 187 -14.98 -6.97 9.36
C ARG A 187 -16.13 -7.23 10.34
N PHE A 188 -16.10 -8.39 11.00
CA PHE A 188 -17.01 -8.68 12.09
C PHE A 188 -16.59 -7.84 13.30
N ASN A 189 -17.58 -7.28 14.00
CA ASN A 189 -17.40 -6.49 15.20
C ASN A 189 -17.98 -7.30 16.35
N ASP A 190 -17.12 -7.76 17.25
CA ASP A 190 -17.51 -8.68 18.33
C ASP A 190 -18.33 -7.97 19.42
N ASP A 191 -18.30 -6.63 19.45
CA ASP A 191 -19.02 -5.79 20.42
C ASP A 191 -20.47 -5.47 19.99
N GLU A 192 -20.92 -5.89 18.79
CA GLU A 192 -22.30 -5.67 18.34
C GLU A 192 -23.28 -6.65 19.01
N ASP A 193 -24.42 -6.14 19.46
CA ASP A 193 -25.50 -6.98 19.99
C ASP A 193 -25.96 -8.01 18.94
N ILE A 194 -25.84 -9.28 19.30
CA ILE A 194 -26.12 -10.40 18.39
C ILE A 194 -27.62 -10.69 18.38
N ASP A 195 -28.30 -10.28 17.30
CA ASP A 195 -29.74 -10.51 17.08
C ASP A 195 -30.06 -11.83 16.33
N TYR A 196 -29.07 -12.71 16.16
CA TYR A 196 -29.16 -13.90 15.30
C TYR A 196 -28.56 -15.16 15.94
N ILE A 197 -29.10 -16.32 15.54
CA ILE A 197 -28.64 -17.64 16.00
C ILE A 197 -27.66 -18.28 15.00
N ASN A 198 -27.82 -18.01 13.70
CA ASN A 198 -26.97 -18.59 12.63
C ASN A 198 -26.59 -17.55 11.55
N GLU A 199 -25.61 -17.86 10.70
CA GLU A 199 -25.11 -16.92 9.68
C GLU A 199 -26.19 -16.56 8.63
N ARG A 200 -27.09 -17.50 8.31
CA ARG A 200 -28.19 -17.26 7.37
C ARG A 200 -29.20 -16.26 7.94
N ASN A 201 -29.50 -16.38 9.23
CA ASN A 201 -30.35 -15.48 9.99
C ASN A 201 -29.69 -14.10 10.09
N MET A 202 -28.39 -14.01 10.41
CA MET A 202 -27.64 -12.74 10.38
C MET A 202 -27.79 -12.02 9.04
N LYS A 203 -27.61 -12.73 7.91
CA LYS A 203 -27.74 -12.14 6.56
C LYS A 203 -29.18 -11.69 6.28
N PHE A 204 -30.16 -12.39 6.81
CA PHE A 204 -31.57 -12.03 6.70
C PHE A 204 -31.91 -10.80 7.55
N ASN A 205 -31.51 -10.75 8.82
CA ASN A 205 -31.65 -9.56 9.67
C ASN A 205 -30.96 -8.34 9.05
N LYS A 206 -29.73 -8.48 8.55
CA LYS A 206 -29.03 -7.43 7.78
C LYS A 206 -29.75 -7.04 6.48
N LYS A 207 -30.58 -7.91 5.91
CA LYS A 207 -31.44 -7.56 4.77
C LYS A 207 -32.63 -6.75 5.24
N LEU A 208 -33.32 -7.19 6.30
CA LEU A 208 -34.44 -6.46 6.89
C LEU A 208 -34.02 -5.06 7.33
N ASP A 209 -32.89 -4.92 8.03
CA ASP A 209 -32.38 -3.63 8.50
C ASP A 209 -32.13 -2.64 7.36
N ARG A 210 -31.60 -3.12 6.21
CA ARG A 210 -31.40 -2.27 5.02
C ARG A 210 -32.69 -1.69 4.44
N PHE A 211 -33.81 -2.40 4.53
CA PHE A 211 -35.09 -1.94 3.97
C PHE A 211 -35.98 -1.25 5.01
N TYR A 212 -36.06 -1.81 6.21
CA TYR A 212 -36.98 -1.42 7.26
C TYR A 212 -36.35 -0.59 8.37
N GLY A 213 -35.03 -0.67 8.57
CA GLY A 213 -34.35 0.02 9.68
C GLY A 213 -34.58 1.53 9.68
N LYS A 214 -34.73 2.16 8.50
CA LYS A 214 -35.11 3.57 8.39
C LYS A 214 -36.50 3.87 8.96
N TYR A 215 -37.45 2.96 8.81
CA TYR A 215 -38.84 3.13 9.24
C TYR A 215 -39.07 2.63 10.67
N THR A 216 -38.29 1.65 11.13
CA THR A 216 -38.42 1.05 12.48
C THR A 216 -37.44 1.64 13.50
N ALA A 217 -36.76 2.74 13.16
CA ALA A 217 -35.79 3.39 14.03
C ALA A 217 -36.39 3.80 15.39
N GLU A 218 -37.61 4.35 15.39
CA GLU A 218 -38.30 4.76 16.62
C GLU A 218 -38.65 3.56 17.51
N ILE A 219 -39.16 2.47 16.91
CA ILE A 219 -39.46 1.22 17.63
C ILE A 219 -38.19 0.65 18.25
N LYS A 220 -37.07 0.65 17.51
CA LYS A 220 -35.78 0.18 18.01
C LYS A 220 -35.30 1.01 19.20
N GLN A 221 -35.38 2.33 19.12
CA GLN A 221 -35.02 3.21 20.23
C GLN A 221 -35.91 3.01 21.45
N ASN A 222 -37.22 2.78 21.26
CA ASN A 222 -38.13 2.54 22.37
C ASN A 222 -37.82 1.21 23.08
N LEU A 223 -37.43 0.17 22.34
CA LEU A 223 -36.95 -1.08 22.91
C LEU A 223 -35.65 -0.90 23.72
N GLU A 224 -34.68 -0.17 23.17
CA GLU A 224 -33.42 0.15 23.85
C GLU A 224 -33.62 1.01 25.11
N ARG A 225 -34.67 1.85 25.14
CA ARG A 225 -35.09 2.67 26.30
C ARG A 225 -35.97 1.93 27.31
N GLY A 226 -36.23 0.64 27.11
CA GLY A 226 -37.00 -0.18 28.05
C GLY A 226 -38.52 -0.05 27.90
N THR A 227 -39.02 0.19 26.69
CA THR A 227 -40.47 0.26 26.34
C THR A 227 -41.29 1.32 27.09
N ALA A 228 -40.62 2.26 27.77
CA ALA A 228 -41.26 3.45 28.31
C ALA A 228 -41.54 4.42 27.14
N VAL A 229 -42.81 4.74 26.93
CA VAL A 229 -43.26 5.87 26.10
C VAL A 229 -42.97 7.16 26.84
#